data_AF-A0A2E3A014-F1
#
_entry.id   AF-A0A2E3A014-F1
#
_cell.length_a   1.000
_cell.length_b   1.000
_cell.length_c   1.000
_cell.angle_alpha   90.00
_cell.angle_beta   90.00
_cell.angle_gamma   90.00
#
_symmetry.space_group_name_H-M   'P 1'
#
loop_
_entity.id
_entity.type
_entity.pdbx_description
1 polymer ?
#
loop_
_entity_poly.entity_id
_entity_poly.type
_entity_poly.pdbx_seq_one_letter_code
_entity_poly.pdbx_strand_id
1 'polypeptide(L)' 'AWLPRLIVKARAKLTGQLHPDLMYGCGGDRPFLRKRNSNLVDFLKVTRDASDDQDIINYIKDCMAKN' A
#
# COMPACT_ATOMS: atom_id res chain seq x y z
N ALA A 1 -7.30 6.08 -10.21
CA ALA A 1 -6.15 5.28 -9.77
C ALA A 1 -6.03 5.32 -8.24
N TRP A 2 -5.94 4.17 -7.55
CA TRP A 2 -5.87 4.12 -6.07
C TRP A 2 -4.46 3.85 -5.53
N LEU A 3 -3.64 3.10 -6.28
CA LEU A 3 -2.30 2.68 -5.86
C LEU A 3 -1.36 3.86 -5.53
N PRO A 4 -1.23 4.93 -6.35
CA PRO A 4 -0.33 6.03 -6.02
C PRO A 4 -0.70 6.72 -4.70
N ARG A 5 -2.01 6.93 -4.45
CA ARG A 5 -2.51 7.49 -3.19
C ARG A 5 -2.17 6.58 -2.01
N LEU A 6 -2.30 5.27 -2.17
CA LEU A 6 -1.98 4.30 -1.12
C LEU A 6 -0.47 4.26 -0.81
N ILE A 7 0.40 4.36 -1.82
CA ILE A 7 1.86 4.45 -1.64
C ILE A 7 2.23 5.68 -0.80
N VAL A 8 1.71 6.85 -1.15
CA VAL A 8 1.96 8.10 -0.39
C VAL A 8 1.51 7.96 1.07
N LYS A 9 0.32 7.39 1.31
CA LYS A 9 -0.19 7.17 2.67
C LYS A 9 0.65 6.18 3.47
N ALA A 10 1.11 5.09 2.84
CA ALA A 10 1.96 4.10 3.48
C ALA A 10 3.32 4.71 3.87
N ARG A 11 3.95 5.47 2.98
CA ARG A 11 5.18 6.21 3.27
C ARG A 11 5.00 7.21 4.40
N ALA A 12 3.95 8.03 4.35
CA ALA A 12 3.64 8.99 5.40
C ALA A 12 3.36 8.30 6.75
N LYS A 13 2.73 7.12 6.75
CA LYS A 13 2.53 6.32 7.96
C LYS A 13 3.85 5.80 8.54
N LEU A 14 4.77 5.33 7.69
CA LEU A 14 6.08 4.81 8.09
C LEU A 14 7.00 5.91 8.64
N THR A 15 6.95 7.12 8.06
CA THR A 15 7.79 8.26 8.46
C THR A 15 7.19 9.09 9.60
N GLY A 16 5.98 8.74 10.07
CA GLY A 16 5.26 9.53 11.06
C GLY A 16 4.71 10.88 10.54
N GLN A 17 4.70 11.08 9.23
CA GLN A 17 4.23 12.32 8.56
C GLN A 17 2.79 12.21 8.03
N LEU A 18 2.03 11.21 8.48
CA LEU A 18 0.63 11.07 8.08
C LEU A 18 -0.21 12.18 8.72
N HIS A 19 -0.82 13.02 7.89
CA HIS A 19 -1.71 14.09 8.34
C HIS A 19 -2.79 13.54 9.28
N PRO A 20 -3.14 14.24 10.38
CA PRO A 20 -4.11 13.75 11.37
C PRO A 20 -5.49 13.40 10.80
N ASP A 21 -5.95 14.15 9.79
CA ASP A 21 -7.22 13.87 9.10
C ASP A 21 -7.14 12.73 8.04
N LEU A 22 -5.96 12.15 7.84
CA LEU A 22 -5.74 11.04 6.93
C LEU A 22 -5.47 9.75 7.70
N MET A 23 -6.10 8.67 7.25
CA MET A 23 -5.86 7.32 7.79
C MET A 23 -5.28 6.42 6.72
N TYR A 24 -4.14 5.78 7.02
CA TYR A 24 -3.71 4.56 6.34
C TYR A 24 -4.59 3.38 6.76
N GLY A 25 -5.18 2.67 5.80
CA GLY A 25 -6.15 1.62 6.07
C GLY A 25 -7.60 2.10 6.12
N CYS A 26 -7.92 3.19 5.41
CA CYS A 26 -9.28 3.70 5.30
C CYS A 26 -10.20 2.73 4.53
N GLY A 27 -11.49 3.08 4.45
CA GLY A 27 -12.51 2.26 3.79
C GLY A 27 -12.22 1.89 2.33
N GLY A 28 -11.38 2.65 1.62
CA GLY A 28 -10.96 2.34 0.25
C GLY A 28 -9.67 1.52 0.13
N ASP A 29 -8.74 1.63 1.08
CA ASP A 29 -7.46 0.90 1.03
C ASP A 29 -7.66 -0.59 1.22
N ARG A 30 -8.49 -0.96 2.21
CA ARG A 30 -8.79 -2.36 2.55
C ARG A 30 -9.39 -3.14 1.36
N PRO A 31 -10.48 -2.69 0.71
CA PRO A 31 -11.02 -3.39 -0.44
C PRO A 31 -10.09 -3.33 -1.66
N PHE A 32 -9.28 -2.27 -1.81
CA PHE A 32 -8.30 -2.21 -2.89
C PHE A 32 -7.26 -3.33 -2.80
N LEU A 33 -6.68 -3.54 -1.61
CA LEU A 33 -5.68 -4.59 -1.36
C LEU A 33 -6.31 -5.98 -1.36
N ARG A 34 -7.49 -6.15 -0.74
CA ARG A 34 -8.19 -7.43 -0.70
C ARG A 34 -8.51 -7.97 -2.09
N LYS A 35 -8.94 -7.11 -3.01
CA LYS A 35 -9.19 -7.47 -4.43
C LYS A 35 -7.94 -7.94 -5.17
N ARG A 36 -6.75 -7.76 -4.58
CA ARG A 36 -5.44 -8.08 -5.14
C ARG A 36 -4.68 -9.08 -4.27
N ASN A 37 -5.37 -9.85 -3.43
CA ASN A 37 -4.77 -10.83 -2.51
C ASN A 37 -3.66 -10.26 -1.62
N SER A 38 -3.83 -9.02 -1.17
CA SER A 38 -2.91 -8.35 -0.26
C SER A 38 -3.69 -7.78 0.93
N ASN A 39 -2.96 -7.35 1.97
CA ASN A 39 -3.50 -6.72 3.16
C ASN A 39 -2.62 -5.53 3.56
N LEU A 40 -3.13 -4.71 4.48
CA LEU A 40 -2.45 -3.49 4.92
C LEU A 40 -1.07 -3.78 5.55
N VAL A 41 -0.93 -4.86 6.30
CA VAL A 41 0.32 -5.17 6.99
C VAL A 41 1.41 -5.52 5.99
N ASP A 42 1.11 -6.40 5.03
CA ASP A 42 2.09 -6.82 4.03
C ASP A 42 2.42 -5.70 3.04
N PHE A 43 1.42 -4.91 2.63
CA PHE A 43 1.67 -3.72 1.82
C PHE A 43 2.58 -2.72 2.53
N LEU A 44 2.39 -2.51 3.84
CA LEU A 44 3.22 -1.59 4.63
C LEU A 44 4.66 -2.10 4.77
N LYS A 45 4.87 -3.40 4.96
CA LYS A 45 6.21 -4.03 4.99
C LYS A 45 6.93 -3.85 3.66
N VAL A 46 6.27 -4.18 2.54
CA VAL A 46 6.84 -4.01 1.20
C VAL A 46 7.17 -2.54 0.93
N THR A 47 6.29 -1.62 1.32
CA THR A 47 6.55 -0.18 1.14
C THR A 47 7.77 0.29 1.95
N ARG A 48 8.01 -0.29 3.14
CA ARG A 48 9.18 0.02 3.97
C ARG A 48 10.48 -0.48 3.35
N ASP A 49 10.43 -1.66 2.74
CA ASP A 49 11.61 -2.36 2.23
C ASP A 49 11.89 -2.05 0.74
N ALA A 50 10.95 -1.39 0.04
CA ALA A 50 11.07 -0.99 -1.36
C ALA A 50 12.05 0.17 -1.57
N SER A 51 12.86 0.08 -2.63
CA SER A 51 13.77 1.16 -3.04
C SER A 51 13.04 2.25 -3.84
N ASP A 52 12.05 1.86 -4.65
CA ASP A 52 11.26 2.77 -5.47
C ASP A 52 9.79 2.32 -5.58
N ASP A 53 8.98 3.07 -6.34
CA ASP A 53 7.57 2.74 -6.57
C ASP A 53 7.40 1.47 -7.43
N GLN A 54 8.40 1.11 -8.24
CA GLN A 54 8.35 -0.04 -9.14
C GLN A 54 8.35 -1.35 -8.36
N ASP A 55 9.10 -1.44 -7.26
CA ASP A 55 9.08 -2.59 -6.33
C ASP A 55 7.67 -2.83 -5.78
N ILE A 56 6.98 -1.77 -5.36
CA ILE A 56 5.62 -1.84 -4.81
C ILE A 56 4.61 -2.22 -5.90
N ILE A 57 4.79 -1.69 -7.12
CA ILE A 57 3.97 -2.04 -8.28
C ILE A 57 4.14 -3.53 -8.62
N ASN A 58 5.37 -4.03 -8.63
CA ASN A 58 5.68 -5.44 -8.91
C ASN A 58 5.04 -6.35 -7.85
N TYR A 59 5.19 -6.02 -6.57
CA TYR A 59 4.51 -6.75 -5.49
C TYR A 59 3.00 -6.87 -5.71
N ILE A 60 2.33 -5.76 -6.06
CA ILE A 60 0.89 -5.78 -6.31
C ILE A 60 0.53 -6.65 -7.53
N LYS A 61 1.33 -6.62 -8.59
CA LYS A 61 1.14 -7.49 -9.76
C LYS A 61 1.31 -8.97 -9.39
N ASP A 62 2.32 -9.30 -8.59
CA ASP A 62 2.59 -10.67 -8.16
C ASP A 62 1.49 -11.21 -7.26
N CYS A 63 0.94 -10.39 -6.36
CA CYS A 63 -0.20 -10.80 -5.54
C CYS A 63 -1.45 -11.10 -6.39
N MET A 64 -1.65 -10.37 -7.50
CA MET A 64 -2.74 -10.64 -8.44
C MET A 64 -2.53 -11.92 -9.25
N ALA A 65 -1.28 -12.26 -9.58
CA ALA A 65 -0.95 -13.46 -10.37
C ALA A 65 -1.04 -14.77 -9.56
N LYS A 66 -1.05 -14.69 -8.22
CA LYS A 66 -1.17 -15.85 -7.31
C LYS A 66 -2.62 -16.34 -7.12
N ASN A 67 -3.55 -15.93 -7.99
CA ASN A 67 -4.98 -16.21 -7.87
C ASN A 67 -5.49 -17.08 -9.02
#